data_AF-A0A0X8XBE1-F1
#
_entry.id   AF-A0A0X8XBE1-F1
#
_cell.length_a   1.000
_cell.length_b   1.000
_cell.length_c   1.000
_cell.angle_alpha   90.00
_cell.angle_beta   90.00
_cell.angle_gamma   90.00
#
_symmetry.space_group_name_H-M   'P 1'
#
loop_
_entity.id
_entity.type
_entity.pdbx_description
1 polymer ?
#
loop_
_entity_poly.entity_id
_entity_poly.type
_entity_poly.pdbx_seq_one_letter_code
_entity_poly.pdbx_strand_id
1 'polypeptide(L)'
;MIEQWFLWGFDALLAAGLISLAYQIVAGRHMFRSVVLFIVFGLLMAIAWARLAAPDLALAEAAIGAGLTGALLLSAYRSLITDEQESSPPSAVPRWAALLAGCLAGGLVAGIGWVVVGLQSPQETAGRLALQNLADSGVDNPVTAVLLNFRSIDTLGEVVVLLVAFLAARVVAQDINHAGPGDWLRASHREPILVGPLISFIAPMALLVTGYLLWAGAHQPGGAFQAGAVLAALGVMLRLTGRLRPTTEPSLIERSALVGGVVLFSAIGLAGAGLASAVLEYPPGWDYGLILLIETALTISIALPLTLLFSGSGGFRREVR
;
A
#
# COMPACT_ATOMS: atom_id res chain seq x y z
N MET A 1 8.27 7.52 -36.47
CA MET A 1 8.42 6.07 -36.74
C MET A 1 9.40 5.40 -35.79
N ILE A 2 10.68 5.81 -35.73
CA ILE A 2 11.69 5.20 -34.84
C ILE A 2 11.27 5.25 -33.35
N GLU A 3 10.72 6.38 -32.91
CA GLU A 3 10.23 6.57 -31.54
C GLU A 3 9.08 5.62 -31.19
N GLN A 4 8.14 5.38 -32.11
CA GLN A 4 7.07 4.41 -31.89
C GLN A 4 7.64 3.01 -31.75
N TRP A 5 8.49 2.56 -32.67
CA TRP A 5 9.12 1.23 -32.57
C TRP A 5 9.88 1.02 -31.26
N PHE A 6 10.56 2.05 -30.77
CA PHE A 6 11.22 2.02 -29.46
C PHE A 6 10.20 1.81 -28.33
N LEU A 7 9.09 2.56 -28.34
CA LEU A 7 8.03 2.41 -27.33
C LEU A 7 7.37 1.03 -27.37
N TRP A 8 7.02 0.51 -28.54
CA TRP A 8 6.47 -0.85 -28.68
C TRP A 8 7.45 -1.92 -28.20
N GLY A 9 8.75 -1.75 -28.51
CA GLY A 9 9.80 -2.64 -28.03
C GLY A 9 9.96 -2.60 -26.51
N PHE A 10 9.90 -1.41 -25.92
CA PHE A 10 9.92 -1.23 -24.47
C PHE A 10 8.70 -1.87 -23.80
N ASP A 11 7.50 -1.64 -24.33
CA ASP A 11 6.26 -2.19 -23.79
C ASP A 11 6.25 -3.73 -23.88
N ALA A 12 6.73 -4.30 -25.00
CA ALA A 12 6.88 -5.73 -25.17
C ALA A 12 7.93 -6.33 -24.21
N LEU A 13 9.07 -5.65 -24.02
CA LEU A 13 10.10 -6.06 -23.06
C LEU A 13 9.56 -6.05 -21.63
N LEU A 14 8.83 -5.01 -21.26
CA LEU A 14 8.23 -4.86 -19.94
C LEU A 14 7.19 -5.96 -19.68
N ALA A 15 6.30 -6.21 -20.62
CA ALA A 15 5.29 -7.27 -20.52
C ALA A 15 5.95 -8.67 -20.44
N ALA A 16 6.91 -8.97 -21.30
CA ALA A 16 7.65 -10.23 -21.25
C ALA A 16 8.44 -10.40 -19.94
N GLY A 17 9.04 -9.31 -19.43
CA GLY A 17 9.72 -9.28 -18.15
C GLY A 17 8.79 -9.60 -16.98
N LEU A 18 7.61 -8.96 -16.92
CA LEU A 18 6.60 -9.21 -15.90
C LEU A 18 6.10 -10.66 -15.92
N ILE A 19 5.79 -11.21 -17.10
CA ILE A 19 5.36 -12.62 -17.25
C ILE A 19 6.49 -13.58 -16.83
N SER A 20 7.72 -13.30 -17.23
CA SER A 20 8.89 -14.11 -16.86
C SER A 20 9.15 -14.10 -15.36
N LEU A 21 9.06 -12.93 -14.72
CA LEU A 21 9.21 -12.80 -13.27
C LEU A 21 8.10 -13.54 -12.53
N ALA A 22 6.83 -13.35 -12.93
CA ALA A 22 5.70 -14.06 -12.33
C ALA A 22 5.89 -15.58 -12.38
N TYR A 23 6.31 -16.11 -13.53
CA TYR A 23 6.65 -17.53 -13.66
C TYR A 23 7.79 -17.94 -12.72
N GLN A 24 8.88 -17.19 -12.65
CA GLN A 24 10.02 -17.50 -11.79
C GLN A 24 9.71 -17.42 -10.29
N ILE A 25 8.82 -16.51 -9.87
CA ILE A 25 8.37 -16.39 -8.48
C ILE A 25 7.63 -17.66 -8.05
N VAL A 26 6.71 -18.15 -8.89
CA VAL A 26 5.86 -19.32 -8.60
C VAL A 26 6.61 -20.64 -8.78
N ALA A 27 7.43 -20.77 -9.82
CA ALA A 27 8.21 -21.98 -10.10
C ALA A 27 9.51 -22.08 -9.27
N GLY A 28 9.88 -21.00 -8.59
CA GLY A 28 11.10 -20.90 -7.80
C GLY A 28 11.09 -21.84 -6.59
N ARG A 29 12.20 -22.59 -6.40
CA ARG A 29 12.37 -23.48 -5.23
C ARG A 29 12.97 -22.77 -4.01
N HIS A 30 13.52 -21.57 -4.18
CA HIS A 30 14.20 -20.83 -3.12
C HIS A 30 13.35 -19.62 -2.69
N MET A 31 12.78 -19.68 -1.50
CA MET A 31 11.82 -18.67 -1.02
C MET A 31 12.42 -17.26 -0.97
N PHE A 32 13.67 -17.09 -0.53
CA PHE A 32 14.36 -15.78 -0.58
C PHE A 32 14.40 -15.19 -1.99
N ARG A 33 14.77 -16.01 -2.99
CA ARG A 33 14.82 -15.58 -4.38
C ARG A 33 13.42 -15.18 -4.87
N SER A 34 12.39 -15.95 -4.54
CA SER A 34 11.01 -15.62 -4.91
C SER A 34 10.55 -14.29 -4.29
N VAL A 35 10.91 -14.02 -3.03
CA VAL A 35 10.61 -12.72 -2.38
C VAL A 35 11.35 -11.58 -3.08
N VAL A 36 12.63 -11.71 -3.38
CA VAL A 36 13.39 -10.67 -4.11
C VAL A 36 12.82 -10.44 -5.51
N LEU A 37 12.48 -11.50 -6.24
CA LEU A 37 11.85 -11.38 -7.57
C LEU A 37 10.45 -10.74 -7.49
N PHE A 38 9.69 -10.96 -6.41
CA PHE A 38 8.42 -10.28 -6.17
C PHE A 38 8.60 -8.77 -5.98
N ILE A 39 9.63 -8.34 -5.24
CA ILE A 39 9.97 -6.92 -5.10
C ILE A 39 10.32 -6.32 -6.47
N VAL A 40 11.15 -7.01 -7.26
CA VAL A 40 11.51 -6.55 -8.62
C VAL A 40 10.28 -6.50 -9.53
N PHE A 41 9.38 -7.48 -9.42
CA PHE A 41 8.11 -7.48 -10.15
C PHE A 41 7.27 -6.24 -9.82
N GLY A 42 7.10 -5.89 -8.54
CA GLY A 42 6.40 -4.67 -8.13
C GLY A 42 7.05 -3.39 -8.69
N LEU A 43 8.39 -3.32 -8.70
CA LEU A 43 9.10 -2.18 -9.30
C LEU A 43 8.88 -2.08 -10.81
N LEU A 44 8.84 -3.20 -11.54
CA LEU A 44 8.50 -3.20 -12.96
C LEU A 44 7.01 -2.88 -13.20
N MET A 45 6.12 -3.31 -12.31
CA MET A 45 4.71 -2.93 -12.34
C MET A 45 4.52 -1.43 -12.14
N ALA A 46 5.27 -0.80 -11.24
CA ALA A 46 5.26 0.66 -11.08
C ALA A 46 5.68 1.38 -12.37
N ILE A 47 6.69 0.86 -13.08
CA ILE A 47 7.10 1.38 -14.40
C ILE A 47 5.98 1.19 -15.43
N ALA A 48 5.27 0.05 -15.40
CA ALA A 48 4.13 -0.20 -16.29
C ALA A 48 2.99 0.80 -16.05
N TRP A 49 2.66 1.08 -14.79
CA TRP A 49 1.66 2.10 -14.44
C TRP A 49 2.06 3.50 -14.90
N ALA A 50 3.33 3.89 -14.69
CA ALA A 50 3.83 5.16 -15.18
C ALA A 50 3.75 5.25 -16.72
N ARG A 51 4.06 4.14 -17.41
CA ARG A 51 3.97 4.03 -18.87
C ARG A 51 2.54 4.11 -19.41
N LEU A 52 1.56 3.67 -18.61
CA LEU A 52 0.12 3.78 -18.87
C LEU A 52 -0.47 5.13 -18.42
N ALA A 53 0.37 6.12 -18.09
CA ALA A 53 -0.04 7.44 -17.61
C ALA A 53 -0.88 7.40 -16.31
N ALA A 54 -0.59 6.44 -15.44
CA ALA A 54 -1.18 6.31 -14.11
C ALA A 54 -0.11 6.53 -13.01
N PRO A 55 0.43 7.75 -12.86
CA PRO A 55 1.51 8.05 -11.91
C PRO A 55 1.10 7.82 -10.45
N ASP A 56 -0.16 8.08 -10.08
CA ASP A 56 -0.67 7.81 -8.73
C ASP A 56 -0.58 6.32 -8.36
N LEU A 57 -0.97 5.45 -9.30
CA LEU A 57 -0.85 3.99 -9.17
C LEU A 57 0.62 3.56 -9.15
N ALA A 58 1.47 4.18 -9.98
CA ALA A 58 2.90 3.87 -10.00
C ALA A 58 3.58 4.15 -8.65
N LEU A 59 3.25 5.29 -8.03
CA LEU A 59 3.76 5.67 -6.71
C LEU A 59 3.25 4.71 -5.63
N ALA A 60 1.96 4.38 -5.65
CA ALA A 60 1.35 3.43 -4.71
C ALA A 60 1.96 2.02 -4.85
N GLU A 61 2.14 1.53 -6.09
CA GLU A 61 2.75 0.23 -6.37
C GLU A 61 4.22 0.17 -5.91
N ALA A 62 5.01 1.22 -6.17
CA ALA A 62 6.39 1.26 -5.71
C ALA A 62 6.50 1.27 -4.18
N ALA A 63 5.67 2.07 -3.50
CA ALA A 63 5.75 2.22 -2.05
C ALA A 63 5.14 1.04 -1.29
N ILE A 64 3.93 0.60 -1.67
CA ILE A 64 3.17 -0.46 -0.97
C ILE A 64 3.47 -1.84 -1.55
N GLY A 65 3.35 -1.99 -2.88
CA GLY A 65 3.53 -3.26 -3.58
C GLY A 65 4.96 -3.79 -3.48
N ALA A 66 5.94 -3.00 -3.94
CA ALA A 66 7.34 -3.39 -3.87
C ALA A 66 7.95 -3.13 -2.47
N GLY A 67 7.72 -1.94 -1.89
CA GLY A 67 8.35 -1.51 -0.64
C GLY A 67 7.84 -2.25 0.60
N LEU A 68 6.63 -1.91 1.06
CA LEU A 68 6.09 -2.41 2.33
C LEU A 68 5.79 -3.92 2.30
N THR A 69 5.12 -4.40 1.26
CA THR A 69 4.84 -5.84 1.10
C THR A 69 6.14 -6.63 0.96
N GLY A 70 7.12 -6.11 0.22
CA GLY A 70 8.46 -6.70 0.13
C GLY A 70 9.14 -6.84 1.49
N ALA A 71 9.10 -5.77 2.31
CA ALA A 71 9.64 -5.79 3.66
C ALA A 71 8.91 -6.81 4.56
N LEU A 72 7.58 -6.89 4.48
CA LEU A 72 6.76 -7.88 5.20
C LEU A 72 7.13 -9.31 4.80
N LEU A 73 7.25 -9.59 3.50
CA LEU A 73 7.63 -10.90 2.98
C LEU A 73 9.05 -11.30 3.42
N LEU A 74 10.00 -10.37 3.43
CA LEU A 74 11.35 -10.61 3.95
C LEU A 74 11.35 -10.88 5.46
N SER A 75 10.54 -10.16 6.22
CA SER A 75 10.36 -10.40 7.65
C SER A 75 9.77 -11.79 7.90
N ALA A 76 8.70 -12.15 7.19
CA ALA A 76 8.06 -13.46 7.29
C ALA A 76 9.01 -14.59 6.88
N TYR A 77 9.75 -14.42 5.78
CA TYR A 77 10.76 -15.37 5.32
C TYR A 77 11.79 -15.67 6.42
N ARG A 78 12.29 -14.63 7.09
CA ARG A 78 13.29 -14.78 8.14
C ARG A 78 12.72 -15.47 9.39
N SER A 79 11.47 -15.19 9.76
CA SER A 79 10.81 -15.91 10.85
C SER A 79 10.70 -17.41 10.53
N LEU A 80 10.34 -17.77 9.29
CA LEU A 80 10.22 -19.18 8.88
C LEU A 80 11.55 -19.95 8.93
N ILE A 81 12.68 -19.35 8.53
CA ILE A 81 14.01 -20.00 8.66
C ILE A 81 14.37 -20.24 10.13
N THR A 82 13.91 -19.38 11.03
CA THR A 82 14.23 -19.50 12.46
C THR A 82 13.45 -20.65 13.10
N ASP A 83 12.24 -20.93 12.62
CA ASP A 83 11.35 -22.02 13.06
C ASP A 83 11.57 -23.36 12.32
N GLU A 84 12.40 -23.41 11.27
CA GLU A 84 12.68 -24.62 10.48
C GLU A 84 13.35 -25.76 11.29
N GLN A 85 13.73 -25.53 12.55
CA GLN A 85 14.30 -26.56 13.42
C GLN A 85 13.27 -27.57 13.98
N GLU A 86 11.95 -27.36 13.83
CA GLU A 86 10.93 -28.25 14.44
C GLU A 86 9.88 -28.85 13.48
N SER A 87 9.81 -28.47 12.20
CA SER A 87 8.71 -28.89 11.32
C SER A 87 9.02 -30.07 10.39
N SER A 88 8.10 -31.06 10.36
CA SER A 88 8.10 -32.13 9.36
C SER A 88 7.78 -31.57 7.97
N PRO A 89 8.29 -32.17 6.87
CA PRO A 89 8.01 -31.68 5.52
C PRO A 89 6.48 -31.63 5.29
N PRO A 90 5.95 -30.54 4.69
CA PRO A 90 4.53 -30.44 4.41
C PRO A 90 4.09 -31.63 3.56
N SER A 91 2.89 -32.15 3.83
CA SER A 91 2.32 -33.24 3.04
C SER A 91 2.23 -32.82 1.58
N ALA A 92 2.71 -33.68 0.68
CA ALA A 92 2.69 -33.39 -0.75
C ALA A 92 1.24 -33.19 -1.21
N VAL A 93 0.94 -32.01 -1.77
CA VAL A 93 -0.35 -31.76 -2.41
C VAL A 93 -0.53 -32.82 -3.51
N PRO A 94 -1.64 -33.57 -3.52
CA PRO A 94 -1.82 -34.62 -4.51
C PRO A 94 -1.89 -34.01 -5.91
N ARG A 95 -1.24 -34.65 -6.89
CA ARG A 95 -1.07 -34.11 -8.25
C ARG A 95 -2.38 -33.70 -8.91
N TRP A 96 -3.47 -34.44 -8.67
CA TRP A 96 -4.79 -34.11 -9.21
C TRP A 96 -5.32 -32.77 -8.67
N ALA A 97 -5.05 -32.44 -7.40
CA ALA A 97 -5.49 -31.18 -6.80
C ALA A 97 -4.67 -30.00 -7.33
N ALA A 98 -3.36 -30.19 -7.51
CA ALA A 98 -2.50 -29.20 -8.16
C ALA A 98 -2.92 -28.96 -9.63
N LEU A 99 -3.22 -30.02 -10.37
CA LEU A 99 -3.74 -29.91 -11.74
C LEU A 99 -5.11 -29.23 -11.79
N LEU A 100 -6.02 -29.59 -10.89
CA LEU A 100 -7.34 -28.96 -10.79
C LEU A 100 -7.20 -27.46 -10.50
N ALA A 101 -6.38 -27.07 -9.52
CA ALA A 101 -6.11 -25.67 -9.21
C ALA A 101 -5.50 -24.92 -10.41
N GLY A 102 -4.55 -25.54 -11.12
CA GLY A 102 -3.97 -24.99 -12.34
C GLY A 102 -4.98 -24.80 -13.47
N CYS A 103 -5.85 -25.79 -13.71
CA CYS A 103 -6.92 -25.69 -14.70
C CYS A 103 -7.96 -24.63 -14.34
N LEU A 104 -8.33 -24.52 -13.06
CA LEU A 104 -9.27 -23.49 -12.58
C LEU A 104 -8.68 -22.09 -12.72
N ALA A 105 -7.42 -21.90 -12.32
CA ALA A 105 -6.72 -20.63 -12.49
C ALA A 105 -6.56 -20.25 -13.96
N GLY A 106 -6.14 -21.20 -14.80
CA GLY A 106 -6.02 -21.00 -16.25
C GLY A 106 -7.37 -20.69 -16.91
N GLY A 107 -8.42 -21.39 -16.51
CA GLY A 107 -9.78 -21.14 -16.97
C GLY A 107 -10.30 -19.76 -16.55
N LEU A 108 -10.02 -19.33 -15.32
CA LEU A 108 -10.37 -17.99 -14.84
C LEU A 108 -9.64 -16.91 -15.64
N VAL A 109 -8.32 -17.04 -15.85
CA VAL A 109 -7.54 -16.08 -16.64
C VAL A 109 -8.01 -16.03 -18.09
N ALA A 110 -8.27 -17.18 -18.71
CA ALA A 110 -8.81 -17.25 -20.05
C ALA A 110 -10.22 -16.64 -20.14
N GLY A 111 -11.06 -16.87 -19.14
CA GLY A 111 -12.40 -16.29 -19.05
C GLY A 111 -12.36 -14.77 -18.92
N ILE A 112 -11.51 -14.23 -18.04
CA ILE A 112 -11.29 -12.78 -17.92
C ILE A 112 -10.77 -12.21 -19.24
N GLY A 113 -9.77 -12.86 -19.85
CA GLY A 113 -9.21 -12.44 -21.14
C GLY A 113 -10.27 -12.41 -22.26
N TRP A 114 -11.11 -13.44 -22.33
CA TRP A 114 -12.22 -13.51 -23.28
C TRP A 114 -13.23 -12.37 -23.09
N VAL A 115 -13.62 -12.11 -21.84
CA VAL A 115 -14.52 -11.00 -21.51
C VAL A 115 -13.89 -9.66 -21.91
N VAL A 116 -12.62 -9.43 -21.55
CA VAL A 116 -11.90 -8.18 -21.87
C VAL A 116 -11.80 -7.93 -23.38
N VAL A 117 -11.51 -8.96 -24.17
CA VAL A 117 -11.47 -8.86 -25.64
C VAL A 117 -12.86 -8.57 -26.23
N GLY A 118 -13.92 -9.06 -25.58
CA GLY A 118 -15.31 -8.78 -25.97
C GLY A 118 -15.87 -7.44 -25.50
N LEU A 119 -15.14 -6.67 -24.68
CA LEU A 119 -15.62 -5.38 -24.19
C LEU A 119 -15.71 -4.36 -25.34
N GLN A 120 -16.91 -3.85 -25.58
CA GLN A 120 -17.09 -2.66 -26.41
C GLN A 120 -16.77 -1.43 -25.56
N SER A 121 -15.95 -0.52 -26.08
CA SER A 121 -15.64 0.73 -25.38
C SER A 121 -16.90 1.58 -25.24
N PRO A 122 -17.41 1.83 -24.01
CA PRO A 122 -18.60 2.65 -23.82
C PRO A 122 -18.36 4.09 -24.33
N GLN A 123 -19.40 4.67 -24.94
CA GLN A 123 -19.36 6.05 -25.43
C GLN A 123 -19.22 7.08 -24.30
N GLU A 124 -19.68 6.75 -23.08
CA GLU A 124 -19.38 7.47 -21.84
C GLU A 124 -18.90 6.49 -20.77
N THR A 125 -17.71 6.73 -20.23
CA THR A 125 -17.16 5.99 -19.09
C THR A 125 -17.23 6.86 -17.84
N ALA A 126 -17.31 6.24 -16.66
CA ALA A 126 -17.29 6.98 -15.39
C ALA A 126 -16.06 7.91 -15.27
N GLY A 127 -14.90 7.48 -15.77
CA GLY A 127 -13.71 8.33 -15.83
C GLY A 127 -13.87 9.56 -16.72
N ARG A 128 -14.56 9.42 -17.87
CA ARG A 128 -14.85 10.56 -18.76
C ARG A 128 -15.83 11.54 -18.11
N LEU A 129 -16.85 11.04 -17.41
CA LEU A 129 -17.78 11.87 -16.64
C LEU A 129 -17.07 12.60 -15.50
N ALA A 130 -16.15 11.94 -14.78
CA ALA A 130 -15.37 12.58 -13.73
C ALA A 130 -14.48 13.71 -14.28
N LEU A 131 -13.85 13.51 -15.44
CA LEU A 131 -13.07 14.56 -16.10
C LEU A 131 -13.92 15.75 -16.56
N GLN A 132 -15.15 15.50 -17.01
CA GLN A 132 -16.07 16.56 -17.45
C GLN A 132 -16.58 17.41 -16.28
N ASN A 133 -16.75 16.82 -15.09
CA ASN A 133 -17.24 17.50 -13.89
C ASN A 133 -16.12 17.87 -12.91
N LEU A 134 -14.84 17.79 -13.32
CA LEU A 134 -13.69 17.99 -12.44
C LEU A 134 -13.72 19.36 -11.73
N ALA A 135 -14.21 20.39 -12.42
CA ALA A 135 -14.34 21.75 -11.88
C ALA A 135 -15.25 21.83 -10.65
N ASP A 136 -16.19 20.89 -10.49
CA ASP A 136 -17.14 20.85 -9.37
C ASP A 136 -16.55 20.10 -8.15
N SER A 137 -15.35 19.54 -8.27
CA SER A 137 -14.77 18.67 -7.23
C SER A 137 -14.03 19.42 -6.12
N GLY A 138 -13.65 20.68 -6.36
CA GLY A 138 -12.81 21.48 -5.48
C GLY A 138 -11.31 21.18 -5.55
N VAL A 139 -10.86 20.30 -6.45
CA VAL A 139 -9.46 19.92 -6.67
C VAL A 139 -9.15 19.79 -8.18
N ASP A 140 -7.89 19.99 -8.56
CA ASP A 140 -7.45 19.90 -9.97
C ASP A 140 -6.96 18.49 -10.35
N ASN A 141 -6.60 17.65 -9.36
CA ASN A 141 -6.20 16.27 -9.64
C ASN A 141 -7.43 15.38 -9.86
N PRO A 142 -7.61 14.77 -11.05
CA PRO A 142 -8.76 13.92 -11.35
C PRO A 142 -8.82 12.65 -10.49
N VAL A 143 -7.67 12.11 -10.06
CA VAL A 143 -7.65 10.91 -9.20
C VAL A 143 -8.19 11.26 -7.82
N THR A 144 -7.70 12.35 -7.22
CA THR A 144 -8.18 12.84 -5.92
C THR A 144 -9.65 13.25 -5.97
N ALA A 145 -10.11 13.89 -7.05
CA ALA A 145 -11.52 14.20 -7.26
C ALA A 145 -12.39 12.93 -7.25
N VAL A 146 -11.96 11.87 -7.94
CA VAL A 146 -12.68 10.59 -7.91
C VAL A 146 -12.65 9.97 -6.51
N LEU A 147 -11.48 9.94 -5.86
CA LEU A 147 -11.32 9.27 -4.58
C LEU A 147 -12.02 9.99 -3.43
N LEU A 148 -12.11 11.32 -3.44
CA LEU A 148 -12.59 12.09 -2.28
C LEU A 148 -13.82 12.93 -2.54
N ASN A 149 -14.25 13.09 -3.79
CA ASN A 149 -15.50 13.76 -4.12
C ASN A 149 -16.49 12.76 -4.75
N PHE A 150 -16.24 12.30 -5.98
CA PHE A 150 -17.23 11.52 -6.73
C PHE A 150 -17.48 10.10 -6.21
N ARG A 151 -16.44 9.43 -5.69
CA ARG A 151 -16.50 8.05 -5.17
C ARG A 151 -15.85 7.95 -3.80
N SER A 152 -16.09 8.95 -2.96
CA SER A 152 -15.61 9.06 -1.58
C SER A 152 -15.91 7.85 -0.69
N ILE A 153 -17.02 7.15 -0.94
CA ILE A 153 -17.38 5.92 -0.22
C ILE A 153 -16.37 4.78 -0.45
N ASP A 154 -15.77 4.68 -1.64
CA ASP A 154 -14.78 3.65 -1.95
C ASP A 154 -13.52 3.89 -1.09
N THR A 155 -13.04 5.14 -1.05
CA THR A 155 -11.88 5.53 -0.22
C THR A 155 -12.14 5.34 1.28
N LEU A 156 -13.35 5.66 1.75
CA LEU A 156 -13.74 5.38 3.14
C LEU A 156 -13.70 3.85 3.40
N GLY A 157 -14.24 3.07 2.47
CA GLY A 157 -14.22 1.60 2.51
C GLY A 157 -12.80 1.04 2.54
N GLU A 158 -11.89 1.55 1.72
CA GLU A 158 -10.48 1.11 1.69
C GLU A 158 -9.77 1.32 3.03
N VAL A 159 -9.96 2.48 3.66
CA VAL A 159 -9.35 2.78 4.96
C VAL A 159 -9.98 1.93 6.08
N VAL A 160 -11.29 1.67 6.01
CA VAL A 160 -11.97 0.73 6.92
C VAL A 160 -11.41 -0.68 6.74
N VAL A 161 -11.21 -1.15 5.50
CA VAL A 161 -10.61 -2.46 5.21
C VAL A 161 -9.18 -2.54 5.76
N LEU A 162 -8.37 -1.49 5.63
CA LEU A 162 -7.02 -1.44 6.22
C LEU A 162 -7.06 -1.53 7.75
N LEU A 163 -7.99 -0.82 8.39
CA LEU A 163 -8.19 -0.89 9.85
C LEU A 163 -8.62 -2.31 10.28
N VAL A 164 -9.57 -2.92 9.56
CA VAL A 164 -10.02 -4.29 9.82
C VAL A 164 -8.87 -5.29 9.61
N ALA A 165 -8.05 -5.13 8.58
CA ALA A 165 -6.88 -5.97 8.34
C ALA A 165 -5.87 -5.86 9.50
N PHE A 166 -5.63 -4.66 10.02
CA PHE A 166 -4.81 -4.46 11.21
C PHE A 166 -5.40 -5.18 12.45
N LEU A 167 -6.69 -5.04 12.70
CA LEU A 167 -7.36 -5.71 13.83
C LEU A 167 -7.33 -7.24 13.68
N ALA A 168 -7.56 -7.77 12.49
CA ALA A 168 -7.49 -9.20 12.22
C ALA A 168 -6.08 -9.75 12.44
N ALA A 169 -5.07 -9.06 11.90
CA ALA A 169 -3.67 -9.42 12.13
C ALA A 169 -3.31 -9.41 13.62
N ARG A 170 -3.87 -8.48 14.39
CA ARG A 170 -3.67 -8.40 15.83
C ARG A 170 -4.26 -9.57 16.60
N VAL A 171 -5.51 -9.94 16.29
CA VAL A 171 -6.16 -11.09 16.91
C VAL A 171 -5.33 -12.35 16.64
N VAL A 172 -4.84 -12.52 15.42
CA VAL A 172 -3.98 -13.65 15.05
C VAL A 172 -2.62 -13.59 15.76
N ALA A 173 -1.97 -12.42 15.82
CA ALA A 173 -0.62 -12.26 16.38
C ALA A 173 -0.56 -12.43 17.90
N GLN A 174 -1.63 -12.11 18.64
CA GLN A 174 -1.70 -12.27 20.09
C GLN A 174 -1.43 -13.72 20.54
N ASP A 175 -1.84 -14.69 19.74
CA ASP A 175 -1.67 -16.11 20.06
C ASP A 175 -0.25 -16.63 19.78
N ILE A 176 0.52 -15.95 18.92
CA ILE A 176 1.81 -16.43 18.40
C ILE A 176 3.01 -15.84 19.16
N ASN A 177 2.80 -14.87 20.06
CA ASN A 177 3.83 -14.12 20.80
C ASN A 177 4.98 -13.56 19.93
N HIS A 178 4.77 -13.44 18.62
CA HIS A 178 5.76 -12.97 17.65
C HIS A 178 5.45 -11.53 17.23
N ALA A 179 6.20 -10.59 17.80
CA ALA A 179 6.10 -9.18 17.44
C ALA A 179 6.99 -8.85 16.21
N GLY A 180 6.43 -8.99 15.01
CA GLY A 180 7.07 -8.49 13.78
C GLY A 180 8.43 -9.15 13.52
N PRO A 181 9.47 -8.42 13.05
CA PRO A 181 10.82 -8.96 12.82
C PRO A 181 11.58 -9.42 14.09
N GLY A 182 10.90 -10.00 15.08
CA GLY A 182 11.48 -10.74 16.21
C GLY A 182 12.50 -9.97 17.07
N ASP A 183 13.07 -10.68 18.04
CA ASP A 183 14.14 -10.17 18.89
C ASP A 183 15.53 -10.21 18.22
N TRP A 184 15.64 -10.71 16.98
CA TRP A 184 16.90 -10.72 16.24
C TRP A 184 17.35 -9.32 15.81
N LEU A 185 16.45 -8.33 15.80
CA LEU A 185 16.81 -6.90 15.74
C LEU A 185 17.64 -6.45 16.95
N ARG A 186 17.59 -7.19 18.07
CA ARG A 186 18.45 -6.98 19.25
C ARG A 186 19.83 -7.61 19.07
N ALA A 187 19.97 -8.59 18.16
CA ALA A 187 21.17 -9.40 18.01
C ALA A 187 22.06 -8.92 16.84
N SER A 188 22.68 -7.74 16.98
CA SER A 188 24.09 -7.56 16.55
C SER A 188 24.71 -6.25 17.02
N HIS A 189 25.81 -6.45 17.74
CA HIS A 189 26.93 -5.59 18.05
C HIS A 189 27.27 -4.56 16.95
N ARG A 190 27.27 -3.27 17.33
CA ARG A 190 27.66 -2.07 16.56
C ARG A 190 26.85 -1.83 15.28
N GLU A 191 25.89 -0.91 15.38
CA GLU A 191 25.27 -0.26 14.21
C GLU A 191 26.38 0.18 13.23
N PRO A 192 26.31 -0.17 11.93
CA PRO A 192 27.29 0.29 10.97
C PRO A 192 27.36 1.83 10.99
N ILE A 193 28.57 2.38 10.91
CA ILE A 193 28.86 3.81 11.12
C ILE A 193 27.97 4.74 10.27
N LEU A 194 27.57 4.28 9.08
CA LEU A 194 26.78 5.07 8.12
C LEU A 194 25.27 5.06 8.38
N VAL A 195 24.73 4.10 9.14
CA VAL A 195 23.27 3.96 9.32
C VAL A 195 22.68 5.15 10.07
N GLY A 196 23.36 5.60 11.13
CA GLY A 196 22.96 6.79 11.90
C GLY A 196 22.83 8.05 11.06
N PRO A 197 23.92 8.52 10.42
CA PRO A 197 23.91 9.68 9.55
C PRO A 197 22.89 9.57 8.41
N LEU A 198 22.75 8.38 7.81
CA LEU A 198 21.81 8.15 6.71
C LEU A 198 20.36 8.33 7.17
N ILE A 199 19.98 7.81 8.34
CA ILE A 199 18.63 7.99 8.88
C ILE A 199 18.37 9.45 9.26
N SER A 200 19.36 10.15 9.82
CA SER A 200 19.25 11.58 10.11
C SER A 200 19.02 12.42 8.86
N PHE A 201 19.42 11.95 7.67
CA PHE A 201 19.13 12.59 6.39
C PHE A 201 17.81 12.10 5.77
N ILE A 202 17.56 10.79 5.75
CA ILE A 202 16.37 10.20 5.12
C ILE A 202 15.09 10.55 5.89
N ALA A 203 15.11 10.53 7.22
CA ALA A 203 13.90 10.79 8.02
C ALA A 203 13.26 12.16 7.76
N PRO A 204 13.99 13.30 7.83
CA PRO A 204 13.40 14.59 7.51
C PRO A 204 13.01 14.69 6.03
N MET A 205 13.77 14.08 5.12
CA MET A 205 13.43 14.05 3.70
C MET A 205 12.12 13.28 3.45
N ALA A 206 11.93 12.12 4.09
CA ALA A 206 10.72 11.33 3.98
C ALA A 206 9.50 12.07 4.56
N LEU A 207 9.67 12.82 5.65
CA LEU A 207 8.61 13.69 6.19
C LEU A 207 8.27 14.84 5.22
N LEU A 208 9.28 15.46 4.61
CA LEU A 208 9.08 16.50 3.61
C LEU A 208 8.37 15.96 2.37
N VAL A 209 8.78 14.79 1.87
CA VAL A 209 8.13 14.11 0.74
C VAL A 209 6.70 13.71 1.10
N THR A 210 6.44 13.23 2.31
CA THR A 210 5.09 12.92 2.81
C THR A 210 4.20 14.16 2.77
N GLY A 211 4.67 15.27 3.35
CA GLY A 211 3.93 16.55 3.35
C GLY A 211 3.73 17.11 1.94
N TYR A 212 4.74 16.99 1.08
CA TYR A 212 4.65 17.38 -0.32
C TYR A 212 3.62 16.56 -1.09
N LEU A 213 3.66 15.22 -1.00
CA LEU A 213 2.71 14.34 -1.69
C LEU A 213 1.28 14.60 -1.24
N LEU A 214 1.09 14.83 0.06
CA LEU A 214 -0.21 15.18 0.63
C LEU A 214 -0.76 16.48 0.02
N TRP A 215 0.03 17.55 0.03
CA TRP A 215 -0.38 18.84 -0.54
C TRP A 215 -0.53 18.79 -2.07
N ALA A 216 0.41 18.11 -2.73
CA ALA A 216 0.43 17.94 -4.18
C ALA A 216 -0.80 17.18 -4.68
N GLY A 217 -1.32 16.24 -3.87
CA GLY A 217 -2.48 15.40 -4.22
C GLY A 217 -3.70 16.17 -4.71
N ALA A 218 -3.93 17.39 -4.23
CA ALA A 218 -5.03 18.22 -4.71
C ALA A 218 -4.86 18.74 -6.15
N HIS A 219 -3.64 18.76 -6.70
CA HIS A 219 -3.35 19.38 -7.99
C HIS A 219 -2.63 18.48 -8.99
N GLN A 220 -1.93 17.46 -8.50
CA GLN A 220 -1.05 16.59 -9.28
C GLN A 220 -0.86 15.25 -8.56
N PRO A 221 -0.16 14.27 -9.15
CA PRO A 221 -0.03 12.94 -8.57
C PRO A 221 0.52 12.96 -7.13
N GLY A 222 -0.18 12.25 -6.24
CA GLY A 222 0.00 12.33 -4.79
C GLY A 222 -1.27 11.99 -4.03
N GLY A 223 -1.39 12.53 -2.82
CA GLY A 223 -2.55 12.33 -1.94
C GLY A 223 -2.26 11.43 -0.74
N ALA A 224 -3.32 11.16 0.03
CA ALA A 224 -3.22 10.52 1.34
C ALA A 224 -2.59 9.11 1.33
N PHE A 225 -2.87 8.30 0.31
CA PHE A 225 -2.35 6.92 0.24
C PHE A 225 -0.85 6.87 0.00
N GLN A 226 -0.36 7.66 -0.96
CA GLN A 226 1.05 7.73 -1.34
C GLN A 226 1.84 8.39 -0.21
N ALA A 227 1.33 9.49 0.37
CA ALA A 227 1.91 10.11 1.55
C ALA A 227 1.95 9.12 2.73
N GLY A 228 0.85 8.41 2.99
CA GLY A 228 0.74 7.40 4.03
C GLY A 228 1.73 6.24 3.84
N ALA A 229 1.93 5.80 2.60
CA ALA A 229 2.88 4.73 2.26
C ALA A 229 4.35 5.16 2.48
N VAL A 230 4.72 6.39 2.09
CA VAL A 230 6.07 6.94 2.37
C VAL A 230 6.30 7.07 3.87
N LEU A 231 5.30 7.57 4.61
CA LEU A 231 5.38 7.69 6.07
C LEU A 231 5.45 6.31 6.76
N ALA A 232 4.73 5.31 6.24
CA ALA A 232 4.85 3.93 6.69
C ALA A 232 6.24 3.35 6.42
N ALA A 233 6.80 3.60 5.23
CA ALA A 233 8.15 3.14 4.89
C ALA A 233 9.20 3.76 5.82
N LEU A 234 9.04 5.04 6.19
CA LEU A 234 9.85 5.66 7.24
C LEU A 234 9.67 4.94 8.59
N GLY A 235 8.43 4.65 8.99
CA GLY A 235 8.15 3.89 10.21
C GLY A 235 8.82 2.50 10.22
N VAL A 236 8.72 1.76 9.11
CA VAL A 236 9.37 0.46 8.91
C VAL A 236 10.88 0.59 9.00
N MET A 237 11.48 1.61 8.36
CA MET A 237 12.92 1.86 8.45
C MET A 237 13.37 2.17 9.88
N LEU A 238 12.61 3.00 10.61
CA LEU A 238 12.90 3.29 12.01
C LEU A 238 12.76 2.04 12.90
N ARG A 239 11.81 1.15 12.60
CA ARG A 239 11.67 -0.15 13.27
C ARG A 239 12.86 -1.07 12.98
N LEU A 240 13.27 -1.19 11.72
CA LEU A 240 14.41 -1.99 11.26
C LEU A 240 15.76 -1.51 11.79
N THR A 241 15.85 -0.24 12.18
CA THR A 241 17.09 0.37 12.68
C THR A 241 17.06 0.54 14.20
N GLY A 242 16.10 -0.10 14.89
CA GLY A 242 15.99 -0.11 16.35
C GLY A 242 15.52 1.20 16.98
N ARG A 243 15.15 2.21 16.17
CA ARG A 243 14.69 3.53 16.64
C ARG A 243 13.23 3.52 17.09
N LEU A 244 12.41 2.64 16.52
CA LEU A 244 11.07 2.33 17.03
C LEU A 244 11.07 0.95 17.69
N ARG A 245 10.71 0.90 18.97
CA ARG A 245 10.63 -0.34 19.75
C ARG A 245 9.17 -0.74 19.93
N PRO A 246 8.77 -1.96 19.51
CA PRO A 246 7.39 -2.39 19.64
C PRO A 246 7.00 -2.61 21.11
N THR A 247 5.74 -2.38 21.43
CA THR A 247 5.07 -2.74 22.69
C THR A 247 3.97 -3.75 22.41
N THR A 248 3.50 -4.44 23.45
CA THR A 248 2.37 -5.37 23.34
C THR A 248 1.08 -4.66 22.96
N GLU A 249 0.89 -3.45 23.47
CA GLU A 249 -0.34 -2.68 23.33
C GLU A 249 -0.07 -1.32 22.68
N PRO A 250 -0.90 -0.91 21.69
CA PRO A 250 -0.94 0.47 21.23
C PRO A 250 -1.37 1.41 22.34
N SER A 251 -0.66 2.53 22.46
CA SER A 251 -1.00 3.66 23.31
C SER A 251 -2.31 4.33 22.91
N LEU A 252 -2.87 5.17 23.78
CA LEU A 252 -4.09 5.92 23.46
C LEU A 252 -3.91 6.79 22.21
N ILE A 253 -2.74 7.41 22.05
CA ILE A 253 -2.42 8.25 20.87
C ILE A 253 -2.43 7.40 19.60
N GLU A 254 -1.84 6.22 19.62
CA GLU A 254 -1.84 5.31 18.46
C GLU A 254 -3.25 4.80 18.15
N ARG A 255 -4.04 4.46 19.17
CA ARG A 255 -5.45 4.06 18.99
C ARG A 255 -6.27 5.19 18.37
N SER A 256 -6.10 6.42 18.84
CA SER A 256 -6.74 7.60 18.27
C SER A 256 -6.29 7.85 16.83
N ALA A 257 -4.99 7.70 16.53
CA ALA A 257 -4.44 7.86 15.19
C ALA A 257 -4.90 6.76 14.21
N LEU A 258 -5.09 5.53 14.69
CA LEU A 258 -5.60 4.40 13.89
C LEU A 258 -7.03 4.65 13.41
N VAL A 259 -7.89 5.20 14.27
CA VAL A 259 -9.33 5.37 13.98
C VAL A 259 -9.67 6.80 13.51
N GLY A 260 -8.78 7.76 13.75
CA GLY A 260 -9.02 9.19 13.55
C GLY A 260 -9.42 9.56 12.12
N GLY A 261 -8.75 9.02 11.11
CA GLY A 261 -9.09 9.24 9.70
C GLY A 261 -10.48 8.72 9.34
N VAL A 262 -10.82 7.50 9.75
CA VAL A 262 -12.16 6.91 9.51
C VAL A 262 -13.25 7.73 10.19
N VAL A 263 -13.05 8.10 11.45
CA VAL A 263 -14.02 8.89 12.22
C VAL A 263 -14.18 10.28 11.63
N LEU A 264 -13.09 10.97 11.31
CA LEU A 264 -13.13 12.31 10.74
C LEU A 264 -13.81 12.31 9.37
N PHE A 265 -13.43 11.37 8.49
CA PHE A 265 -14.03 11.26 7.17
C PHE A 265 -15.53 10.95 7.26
N SER A 266 -15.92 9.98 8.11
CA SER A 266 -17.32 9.66 8.33
C SER A 266 -18.10 10.85 8.93
N ALA A 267 -17.50 11.59 9.85
CA ALA A 267 -18.14 12.75 10.47
C ALA A 267 -18.37 13.89 9.46
N ILE A 268 -17.36 14.21 8.63
CA ILE A 268 -17.50 15.21 7.56
C ILE A 268 -18.54 14.76 6.54
N GLY A 269 -18.49 13.49 6.13
CA GLY A 269 -19.46 12.93 5.19
C GLY A 269 -20.90 12.97 5.70
N LEU A 270 -21.13 12.61 6.96
CA LEU A 270 -22.45 12.70 7.58
C LEU A 270 -22.91 14.15 7.77
N ALA A 271 -22.00 15.07 8.08
CA ALA A 271 -22.31 16.50 8.20
C ALA A 271 -22.82 17.09 6.87
N GLY A 272 -22.38 16.54 5.73
CA GLY A 272 -22.91 16.90 4.40
C GLY A 272 -24.43 16.81 4.30
N ALA A 273 -25.08 15.85 4.98
CA ALA A 273 -26.55 15.73 4.96
C ALA A 273 -27.29 16.93 5.58
N GLY A 274 -26.63 17.69 6.46
CA GLY A 274 -27.21 18.88 7.10
C GLY A 274 -26.62 20.20 6.63
N LEU A 275 -25.39 20.19 6.08
CA LEU A 275 -24.65 21.38 5.65
C LEU A 275 -24.54 21.53 4.12
N ALA A 276 -24.82 20.47 3.37
CA ALA A 276 -24.83 20.39 1.90
C ALA A 276 -26.13 19.71 1.43
N SER A 277 -26.17 19.20 0.19
CA SER A 277 -27.37 18.54 -0.37
C SER A 277 -27.46 17.04 -0.05
N ALA A 278 -26.35 16.37 0.22
CA ALA A 278 -26.31 14.93 0.45
C ALA A 278 -25.20 14.50 1.44
N VAL A 279 -25.32 13.25 1.92
CA VAL A 279 -24.23 12.58 2.64
C VAL A 279 -23.02 12.47 1.71
N LEU A 280 -21.81 12.71 2.26
CA LEU A 280 -20.52 12.74 1.55
C LEU A 280 -20.34 13.89 0.56
N GLU A 281 -21.28 14.83 0.51
CA GLU A 281 -21.13 16.08 -0.23
C GLU A 281 -20.57 17.18 0.67
N TYR A 282 -19.76 18.07 0.08
CA TYR A 282 -19.15 19.18 0.80
C TYR A 282 -20.00 20.45 0.67
N PRO A 283 -20.04 21.31 1.72
CA PRO A 283 -20.64 22.63 1.59
C PRO A 283 -19.89 23.49 0.56
N PRO A 284 -20.59 24.28 -0.26
CA PRO A 284 -19.95 25.09 -1.30
C PRO A 284 -18.82 25.97 -0.74
N GLY A 285 -17.63 25.86 -1.34
CA GLY A 285 -16.45 26.66 -0.97
C GLY A 285 -15.62 26.09 0.18
N TRP A 286 -16.01 24.95 0.73
CA TRP A 286 -15.25 24.21 1.76
C TRP A 286 -14.59 22.95 1.22
N ASP A 287 -14.84 22.58 -0.03
CA ASP A 287 -14.40 21.35 -0.70
C ASP A 287 -12.91 21.08 -0.50
N TYR A 288 -12.05 21.99 -0.99
CA TYR A 288 -10.60 21.86 -0.86
C TYR A 288 -10.13 21.72 0.59
N GLY A 289 -10.68 22.56 1.49
CA GLY A 289 -10.27 22.56 2.90
C GLY A 289 -10.65 21.28 3.63
N LEU A 290 -11.85 20.75 3.37
CA LEU A 290 -12.33 19.50 3.94
C LEU A 290 -11.62 18.30 3.33
N ILE A 291 -11.36 18.29 2.03
CA ILE A 291 -10.57 17.25 1.35
C ILE A 291 -9.17 17.19 1.95
N LEU A 292 -8.45 18.31 2.03
CA LEU A 292 -7.09 18.34 2.59
C LEU A 292 -7.08 17.89 4.07
N LEU A 293 -8.09 18.26 4.84
CA LEU A 293 -8.24 17.83 6.23
C LEU A 293 -8.47 16.31 6.34
N ILE A 294 -9.35 15.75 5.49
CA ILE A 294 -9.57 14.31 5.38
C ILE A 294 -8.26 13.62 5.00
N GLU A 295 -7.59 14.07 3.95
CA GLU A 295 -6.33 13.47 3.48
C GLU A 295 -5.23 13.49 4.54
N THR A 296 -5.14 14.57 5.32
CA THR A 296 -4.17 14.67 6.42
C THR A 296 -4.42 13.61 7.48
N ALA A 297 -5.68 13.42 7.89
CA ALA A 297 -6.04 12.41 8.87
C ALA A 297 -5.87 10.98 8.30
N LEU A 298 -6.27 10.77 7.05
CA LEU A 298 -6.09 9.50 6.34
C LEU A 298 -4.62 9.14 6.20
N THR A 299 -3.74 10.08 5.89
CA THR A 299 -2.28 9.84 5.78
C THR A 299 -1.74 9.19 7.06
N ILE A 300 -2.15 9.68 8.23
CA ILE A 300 -1.76 9.12 9.52
C ILE A 300 -2.42 7.74 9.74
N SER A 301 -3.73 7.63 9.47
CA SER A 301 -4.49 6.39 9.61
C SER A 301 -4.16 5.31 8.57
N ILE A 302 -3.38 5.63 7.54
CA ILE A 302 -2.81 4.68 6.59
C ILE A 302 -1.40 4.31 7.03
N ALA A 303 -0.57 5.30 7.36
CA ALA A 303 0.83 5.08 7.70
C ALA A 303 1.01 4.21 8.95
N LEU A 304 0.23 4.51 9.99
CA LEU A 304 0.35 3.84 11.28
C LEU A 304 0.01 2.34 11.21
N PRO A 305 -1.16 1.90 10.71
CA PRO A 305 -1.46 0.47 10.64
C PRO A 305 -0.49 -0.30 9.74
N LEU A 306 -0.02 0.27 8.63
CA LEU A 306 1.00 -0.37 7.79
C LEU A 306 2.32 -0.58 8.54
N THR A 307 2.74 0.43 9.33
CA THR A 307 3.94 0.32 10.18
C THR A 307 3.76 -0.69 11.31
N LEU A 308 2.59 -0.71 11.94
CA LEU A 308 2.29 -1.63 13.04
C LEU A 308 2.13 -3.06 12.55
N LEU A 309 1.50 -3.29 11.39
CA LEU A 309 1.43 -4.61 10.74
C LEU A 309 2.84 -5.19 10.55
N PHE A 310 3.78 -4.39 10.06
CA PHE A 310 5.19 -4.80 9.98
C PHE A 310 5.82 -5.08 11.36
N SER A 311 5.42 -4.33 12.38
CA SER A 311 5.97 -4.44 13.73
C SER A 311 5.33 -5.52 14.60
N GLY A 312 4.38 -6.30 14.07
CA GLY A 312 3.68 -7.35 14.80
C GLY A 312 2.40 -6.88 15.50
N SER A 313 1.75 -5.83 14.98
CA SER A 313 0.43 -5.30 15.37
C SER A 313 0.27 -4.77 16.81
N GLY A 314 1.38 -4.70 17.56
CA GLY A 314 1.45 -4.03 18.86
C GLY A 314 1.47 -2.49 18.75
N GLY A 315 2.02 -1.81 19.75
CA GLY A 315 2.27 -0.36 19.71
C GLY A 315 3.75 -0.02 19.63
N PHE A 316 4.12 1.24 19.90
CA PHE A 316 5.51 1.66 20.10
C PHE A 316 5.75 2.30 21.47
N ARG A 317 6.96 2.09 22.01
CA ARG A 317 7.41 2.76 23.24
C ARG A 317 8.10 4.08 22.88
N ARG A 318 7.67 5.20 23.49
CA ARG A 318 8.48 6.43 23.55
C ARG A 318 9.60 6.25 24.57
N GLU A 319 10.86 6.42 24.15
CA GLU A 319 11.93 6.66 25.12
C GLU A 319 11.65 8.02 25.78
N VAL A 320 11.22 8.01 27.05
CA VAL A 320 11.42 9.17 27.91
C VAL A 320 12.91 9.12 28.25
N ARG A 321 13.70 9.95 27.56
CA ARG A 321 15.07 10.23 27.99
C ARG A 321 15.05 11.04 29.27
#